data_AF-A0AA89CBL2-F1
#
_entry.id   AF-A0AA89CBL2-F1
#
_cell.length_a   1.000
_cell.length_b   1.000
_cell.length_c   1.000
_cell.angle_alpha   90.00
_cell.angle_beta   90.00
_cell.angle_gamma   90.00
#
_symmetry.space_group_name_H-M   'P 1'
#
loop_
_entity.id
_entity.type
_entity.pdbx_description
1 polymer ?
#
loop_
_entity_poly.entity_id
_entity_poly.type
_entity_poly.pdbx_seq_one_letter_code
_entity_poly.pdbx_strand_id
1 'polypeptide(L)'
;MRISASARLEHAAGAGRCALAIVPIGFIHERVVLRDFSLVTTIGTPQRAAAQELRMECMFPADDATDARHRQWLDAHAPVR
;
A
#
# COMPACT_ATOMS: atom_id res chain seq x y z
N MET A 1 11.46 1.33 15.48
CA MET A 1 11.03 1.59 14.08
C MET A 1 10.66 3.06 13.94
N ARG A 2 11.50 3.89 13.30
CA ARG A 2 11.15 5.28 12.95
C ARG A 2 10.61 5.25 11.53
N ILE A 3 9.32 5.53 11.36
CA ILE A 3 8.70 5.67 10.04
C ILE A 3 8.82 7.16 9.68
N SER A 4 9.61 7.47 8.66
CA SER A 4 9.60 8.81 8.05
C SER A 4 8.89 8.67 6.70
N ALA A 5 7.57 8.91 6.70
CA ALA A 5 6.79 8.94 5.49
C ALA A 5 6.71 10.40 5.02
N SER A 6 7.32 10.71 3.87
CA SER A 6 7.14 11.98 3.17
C SER A 6 6.50 11.68 1.83
N ALA A 7 5.18 11.77 1.79
CA ALA A 7 4.38 11.56 0.58
C ALA A 7 3.90 12.91 0.06
N ARG A 8 4.27 13.26 -1.18
CA ARG A 8 3.52 14.25 -1.95
C ARG A 8 2.35 13.53 -2.61
N LEU A 9 1.14 13.77 -2.11
CA LEU A 9 -0.07 13.25 -2.75
C LEU A 9 -0.40 14.12 -3.96
N GLU A 10 -0.12 13.59 -5.15
CA GLU A 10 -0.56 14.22 -6.40
C GLU A 10 -2.05 13.89 -6.61
N HIS A 11 -2.92 14.82 -6.20
CA HIS A 11 -4.37 14.70 -6.37
C HIS A 11 -4.78 15.12 -7.78
N ALA A 12 -5.02 14.16 -8.68
CA ALA A 12 -5.77 14.42 -9.91
C ALA A 12 -7.27 14.45 -9.57
N ALA A 13 -7.79 15.62 -9.22
CA ALA A 13 -9.20 15.83 -8.91
C ALA A 13 -10.07 15.85 -10.19
N GLY A 14 -11.08 14.97 -10.26
CA GLY A 14 -12.12 15.01 -11.28
C GLY A 14 -13.20 13.97 -11.01
N ALA A 15 -14.39 14.42 -10.62
CA ALA A 15 -15.55 13.58 -10.30
C ALA A 15 -15.84 12.59 -11.44
N GLY A 16 -15.83 11.28 -11.11
CA GLY A 16 -16.18 10.20 -12.03
C GLY A 16 -15.06 9.23 -12.42
N ARG A 17 -13.84 9.36 -11.90
CA ARG A 17 -12.77 8.36 -12.11
C ARG A 17 -12.18 7.96 -10.77
N CYS A 18 -12.12 6.66 -10.48
CA CYS A 18 -11.34 6.13 -9.36
C CYS A 18 -9.86 6.44 -9.64
N ALA A 19 -9.38 7.59 -9.18
CA ALA A 19 -7.98 7.97 -9.31
C ALA A 19 -7.19 7.10 -8.31
N LEU A 20 -6.47 6.11 -8.82
CA LEU A 20 -5.59 5.28 -8.02
C LEU A 20 -4.51 6.20 -7.42
N ALA A 21 -4.50 6.35 -6.09
CA ALA A 21 -3.45 7.07 -5.42
C ALA A 21 -2.28 6.10 -5.18
N ILE A 22 -1.16 6.37 -5.83
CA ILE A 22 0.11 5.67 -5.61
C ILE A 22 0.98 6.54 -4.73
N VAL A 23 1.37 6.01 -3.58
CA VAL A 23 2.21 6.71 -2.61
C VAL A 23 3.52 5.94 -2.42
N PRO A 24 4.68 6.48 -2.83
CA PRO A 24 5.96 5.84 -2.53
C PRO A 24 6.27 5.93 -1.03
N ILE A 25 6.72 4.83 -0.44
CA ILE A 25 7.04 4.74 0.99
C ILE A 25 8.37 4.00 1.16
N GLY A 26 9.21 4.50 2.07
CA GLY A 26 10.46 3.87 2.45
C GLY A 26 10.48 3.55 3.94
N PHE A 27 10.91 2.34 4.30
CA PHE A 27 11.09 1.91 5.68
C PHE A 27 12.53 1.47 5.92
N ILE A 28 13.00 1.58 7.17
CA ILE A 28 14.26 0.98 7.60
C ILE A 28 13.95 -0.13 8.59
N HIS A 29 14.34 -1.37 8.25
CA HIS A 29 14.17 -2.55 9.07
C HIS A 29 15.49 -3.33 9.12
N GLU A 30 15.99 -3.66 10.31
CA GLU A 30 17.27 -4.39 10.48
C GLU A 30 18.45 -3.80 9.67
N ARG A 31 18.52 -2.46 9.60
CA ARG A 31 19.49 -1.69 8.80
C ARG A 31 19.36 -1.83 7.28
N VAL A 32 18.30 -2.47 6.80
CA VAL A 32 17.94 -2.56 5.37
C VAL A 32 16.86 -1.52 5.06
N VAL A 33 17.01 -0.84 3.93
CA VAL A 33 15.97 0.03 3.38
C VAL A 33 15.02 -0.82 2.54
N LEU A 34 13.73 -0.78 2.87
CA LEU A 34 12.66 -1.37 2.08
C LEU A 34 11.94 -0.24 1.35
N ARG A 35 11.71 -0.45 0.06
CA ARG A 35 11.02 0.51 -0.79
C ARG A 35 9.74 -0.14 -1.28
N ASP A 36 8.63 0.47 -0.91
CA ASP A 36 7.30 0.03 -1.29
C ASP A 36 6.56 1.18 -1.97
N PHE A 37 5.49 0.86 -2.67
CA PHE A 37 4.45 1.80 -2.99
C PHE A 37 3.13 1.33 -2.36
N SER A 38 2.41 2.26 -1.74
CA SER A 38 1.05 2.03 -1.28
C SER A 38 0.09 2.39 -2.40
N LEU A 39 -0.77 1.43 -2.75
CA LEU A 39 -1.94 1.66 -3.57
C LEU A 39 -3.11 1.94 -2.64
N VAL A 40 -3.78 3.07 -2.87
CA VAL A 40 -5.01 3.39 -2.17
C VAL A 40 -6.17 3.53 -3.16
N THR A 41 -7.18 2.70 -2.96
CA THR A 41 -8.37 2.66 -3.80
C THR A 41 -9.62 2.56 -2.93
N THR A 42 -10.71 3.12 -3.43
CA THR A 42 -12.02 2.91 -2.81
C THR A 42 -12.85 1.94 -3.63
N ILE A 43 -13.54 1.04 -2.95
CA ILE A 43 -14.36 -0.01 -3.54
C ILE A 43 -15.82 0.35 -3.34
N GLY A 44 -16.51 0.48 -4.47
CA GLY A 44 -17.95 0.62 -4.56
C GLY A 44 -18.41 2.06 -4.74
N THR A 45 -19.50 2.22 -5.48
CA THR A 45 -20.39 3.37 -5.34
C THR A 45 -21.53 2.92 -4.42
N PRO A 46 -21.74 3.57 -3.25
CA PRO A 46 -22.80 3.17 -2.31
C PRO A 46 -24.15 3.03 -3.02
N GLN A 47 -24.66 1.79 -3.14
CA GLN A 47 -25.91 1.51 -3.86
C GLN A 47 -27.16 1.74 -2.97
N ARG A 48 -26.97 1.98 -1.67
CA ARG A 48 -28.05 2.23 -0.70
C ARG A 48 -27.67 3.34 0.27
N ALA A 49 -28.66 4.06 0.77
CA ALA A 49 -28.49 5.26 1.60
C ALA A 49 -27.68 5.07 2.89
N ALA A 50 -27.57 3.84 3.40
CA ALA A 50 -26.77 3.50 4.59
C ALA A 50 -25.47 2.74 4.27
N ALA A 51 -25.18 2.47 2.99
CA ALA A 51 -23.97 1.74 2.61
C ALA A 51 -22.73 2.65 2.73
N GLN A 52 -21.66 2.11 3.32
CA GLN A 52 -20.37 2.77 3.42
C GLN A 52 -19.49 2.40 2.23
N GLU A 53 -18.63 3.31 1.80
CA GLU A 53 -17.55 3.02 0.85
C GLU A 53 -16.43 2.23 1.57
N LEU A 54 -15.88 1.21 0.93
CA LEU A 54 -14.76 0.46 1.49
C LEU A 54 -13.43 1.03 0.96
N ARG A 55 -12.59 1.58 1.85
CA ARG A 55 -11.23 2.00 1.47
C ARG A 55 -10.24 0.84 1.65
N MET A 56 -9.54 0.48 0.59
CA MET A 56 -8.46 -0.51 0.62
C MET A 56 -7.11 0.16 0.42
N GLU A 57 -6.15 -0.24 1.24
CA GLU A 57 -4.75 0.19 1.18
C GLU A 57 -3.87 -1.06 1.10
N CYS A 58 -2.98 -1.12 0.11
CA CYS A 58 -2.10 -2.26 -0.11
C CYS A 58 -0.67 -1.77 -0.39
N MET A 59 0.32 -2.35 0.28
CA MET A 59 1.73 -2.05 0.05
C MET A 59 2.36 -3.13 -0.84
N PHE A 60 3.05 -2.69 -1.88
CA PHE A 60 3.74 -3.56 -2.82
C PHE A 60 5.22 -3.20 -2.89
N PRO A 61 6.13 -4.19 -3.00
CA PRO A 61 7.55 -3.94 -3.24
C PRO A 61 7.76 -3.08 -4.48
N ALA A 62 8.62 -2.07 -4.35
CA ALA A 62 9.00 -1.19 -5.46
C ALA A 62 10.28 -1.65 -6.17
N ASP A 63 11.02 -2.62 -5.62
CA ASP A 63 12.21 -3.22 -6.22
C ASP A 63 12.36 -4.72 -5.87
N ASP A 64 13.14 -5.43 -6.68
CA ASP A 64 13.34 -6.89 -6.55
C ASP A 64 13.96 -7.29 -5.19
N ALA A 65 14.77 -6.40 -4.60
CA ALA A 65 15.41 -6.66 -3.31
C ALA A 65 14.37 -6.63 -2.17
N THR A 66 13.44 -5.68 -2.21
CA THR A 66 12.32 -5.59 -1.27
C THR A 66 11.36 -6.76 -1.47
N ASP A 67 11.09 -7.16 -2.71
CA ASP A 67 10.23 -8.31 -3.01
C ASP A 67 10.80 -9.63 -2.46
N ALA A 68 12.09 -9.90 -2.71
CA ALA A 68 12.75 -11.08 -2.18
C ALA A 68 12.70 -11.12 -0.64
N ARG A 69 12.82 -9.97 0.02
CA ARG A 69 12.71 -9.86 1.48
C ARG A 69 11.29 -10.14 1.96
N HIS A 70 10.26 -9.60 1.30
CA HIS A 70 8.86 -9.89 1.62
C HIS A 70 8.56 -11.38 1.51
N ARG A 71 9.02 -12.05 0.43
CA ARG A 71 8.86 -13.50 0.28
C ARG A 71 9.52 -14.29 1.42
N GLN A 72 10.76 -13.95 1.77
CA GLN A 72 11.45 -14.58 2.91
C GLN A 72 10.67 -14.44 4.22
N TRP A 73 10.07 -13.28 4.49
CA TRP A 73 9.23 -13.10 5.67
C TRP A 73 7.95 -13.91 5.62
N LEU A 74 7.26 -13.92 4.48
CA LEU A 74 6.05 -14.71 4.31
C LEU A 74 6.33 -16.21 4.51
N ASP A 75 7.44 -16.72 3.96
CA ASP A 75 7.85 -18.12 4.14
C ASP A 75 8.20 -18.43 5.60
N ALA A 76 8.91 -17.52 6.29
CA ALA A 76 9.28 -17.69 7.70
C ALA A 76 8.08 -17.68 8.65
N HIS A 77 6.96 -17.07 8.24
CA HIS A 77 5.73 -16.93 9.04
C HIS A 77 4.53 -17.67 8.43
N ALA A 78 4.76 -18.52 7.43
CA ALA A 78 3.71 -19.33 6.84
C ALA A 78 3.14 -20.28 7.92
N PRO A 79 1.82 -20.41 8.02
CA PRO A 79 1.22 -21.35 8.95
C PRO A 79 1.68 -22.77 8.61
N VAL A 80 2.12 -23.52 9.63
CA VAL A 80 2.40 -24.95 9.49
C VAL A 80 1.06 -25.63 9.16
N ARG A 81 0.95 -26.15 7.93
CA ARG A 81 -0.24 -26.84 7.44
C ARG A 81 -0.41 -28.22 8.05
#